data_AF-A0A0C9YLC7-F1
#
_entry.id   AF-A0A0C9YLC7-F1
#
_cell.length_a   1.000
_cell.length_b   1.000
_cell.length_c   1.000
_cell.angle_alpha   90.00
_cell.angle_beta   90.00
_cell.angle_gamma   90.00
#
_symmetry.space_group_name_H-M   'P 1'
#
loop_
_entity.id
_entity.type
_entity.pdbx_description
1 polymer ?
#
loop_
_entity_poly.entity_id
_entity_poly.type
_entity_poly.pdbx_seq_one_letter_code
_entity_poly.pdbx_strand_id
1 'polypeptide(L)'
;IRDVICNCSTPSWFGSVPKNFGDQAAGTIKADEWRSLITVYIPIALISLWGASNSGSDLQSVLDHTMDLVSVVYLSCSRTMTIEWARAYCSCITRYVGNLTSIHPNFNLRPNHHAAFHIYDYLILFGPVHSWWTFPFEQLIGILQCLPSNHKAGEQESTMLHSYLKGAKLRAWLSRLDCPPAIQECKIILNRAYHT
;
A
#
# COMPACT_ATOMS: atom_id res chain seq x y z
N ILE A 1 -2.89 -16.95 -11.20
CA ILE A 1 -2.45 -15.98 -10.15
C ILE A 1 -1.90 -16.69 -8.92
N ARG A 2 -2.67 -17.53 -8.19
CA ARG A 2 -2.15 -18.26 -7.01
C ARG A 2 -0.85 -19.03 -7.28
N ASP A 3 -0.79 -19.73 -8.41
CA ASP A 3 0.41 -20.44 -8.84
C ASP A 3 1.63 -19.51 -8.95
N VAL A 4 1.47 -18.35 -9.58
CA VAL A 4 2.52 -17.32 -9.67
C VAL A 4 2.92 -16.79 -8.29
N ILE A 5 1.97 -16.56 -7.38
CA ILE A 5 2.27 -16.15 -5.99
C ILE A 5 3.14 -17.20 -5.27
N CYS A 6 2.85 -18.49 -5.49
CA CYS A 6 3.59 -19.58 -4.85
C CYS A 6 4.99 -19.79 -5.44
N ASN A 7 5.16 -19.59 -6.75
CA ASN A 7 6.35 -19.99 -7.49
C ASN A 7 7.29 -18.82 -7.85
N CYS A 8 6.83 -17.57 -7.70
CA CYS A 8 7.66 -16.40 -8.00
C CYS A 8 8.66 -16.12 -6.86
N SER A 9 9.94 -16.11 -7.21
CA SER A 9 11.01 -15.71 -6.28
C SER A 9 11.05 -14.18 -6.16
N THR A 10 10.84 -13.66 -4.95
CA THR A 10 10.91 -12.22 -4.66
C THR A 10 12.07 -11.89 -3.72
N PRO A 11 12.62 -10.65 -3.79
CA PRO A 11 13.58 -10.17 -2.80
C PRO A 11 13.00 -10.18 -1.38
N SER A 12 13.86 -10.25 -0.37
CA SER A 12 13.46 -10.30 1.05
C SER A 12 12.73 -9.05 1.55
N TRP A 13 12.95 -7.90 0.90
CA TRP A 13 12.28 -6.64 1.22
C TRP A 13 10.91 -6.49 0.56
N PHE A 14 10.54 -7.41 -0.34
CA PHE A 14 9.25 -7.37 -1.04
C PHE A 14 8.16 -7.98 -0.16
N GLY A 15 7.06 -7.26 0.02
CA GLY A 15 5.94 -7.71 0.84
C GLY A 15 5.36 -9.04 0.36
N SER A 16 5.07 -9.94 1.29
CA SER A 16 4.42 -11.22 0.99
C SER A 16 2.93 -10.99 0.71
N VAL A 17 2.41 -11.70 -0.28
CA VAL A 17 0.97 -11.76 -0.58
C VAL A 17 0.45 -13.14 -0.16
N PRO A 18 -0.76 -13.25 0.43
CA PRO A 18 -1.33 -14.54 0.82
C PRO A 18 -1.37 -15.54 -0.35
N LYS A 19 -0.77 -16.72 -0.16
CA LYS A 19 -0.75 -17.79 -1.19
C LYS A 19 -2.15 -18.30 -1.55
N ASN A 20 -3.06 -18.24 -0.59
CA ASN A 20 -4.47 -18.56 -0.73
C ASN A 20 -5.32 -17.36 -1.18
N PHE A 21 -4.72 -16.38 -1.89
CA PHE A 21 -5.41 -15.18 -2.40
C PHE A 21 -6.78 -15.51 -3.02
N GLY A 22 -7.83 -14.86 -2.55
CA GLY A 22 -9.21 -15.05 -2.98
C GLY A 22 -10.01 -16.08 -2.18
N ASP A 23 -9.38 -16.83 -1.26
CA ASP A 23 -10.10 -17.66 -0.29
C ASP A 23 -10.53 -16.81 0.92
N GLN A 24 -11.68 -17.13 1.50
CA GLN A 24 -12.18 -16.45 2.71
C GLN A 24 -11.16 -16.49 3.87
N ALA A 25 -10.40 -17.58 3.97
CA ALA A 25 -9.36 -17.77 4.98
C ALA A 25 -8.14 -16.83 4.80
N ALA A 26 -7.96 -16.21 3.63
CA ALA A 26 -6.87 -15.28 3.38
C ALA A 26 -7.07 -13.92 4.08
N GLY A 27 -8.30 -13.64 4.53
CA GLY A 27 -8.66 -12.36 5.14
C GLY A 27 -8.67 -11.21 4.13
N THR A 28 -8.60 -9.98 4.66
CA THR A 28 -8.62 -8.76 3.85
C THR A 28 -7.22 -8.41 3.37
N ILE A 29 -7.09 -8.20 2.06
CA ILE A 29 -5.84 -7.77 1.42
C ILE A 29 -5.55 -6.31 1.79
N LYS A 30 -4.35 -6.06 2.31
CA LYS A 30 -3.86 -4.74 2.68
C LYS A 30 -3.41 -3.96 1.44
N ALA A 31 -3.30 -2.64 1.57
CA ALA A 31 -2.95 -1.78 0.44
C ALA A 31 -1.60 -2.12 -0.22
N ASP A 32 -0.57 -2.42 0.58
CA ASP A 32 0.74 -2.81 0.02
C ASP A 32 0.70 -4.20 -0.66
N GLU A 33 -0.13 -5.12 -0.17
CA GLU A 33 -0.37 -6.41 -0.82
C GLU A 33 -1.12 -6.23 -2.15
N TRP A 34 -2.09 -5.32 -2.22
CA TRP A 34 -2.76 -4.92 -3.47
C TRP A 34 -1.78 -4.33 -4.48
N ARG A 35 -0.90 -3.43 -4.03
CA ARG A 35 0.16 -2.85 -4.87
C ARG A 35 1.04 -3.96 -5.47
N SER A 36 1.50 -4.90 -4.64
CA SER A 36 2.32 -6.04 -5.08
C SER A 36 1.58 -6.97 -6.04
N LEU A 37 0.31 -7.29 -5.75
CA LEU A 37 -0.56 -8.06 -6.65
C LEU A 37 -0.68 -7.42 -8.02
N ILE A 38 -1.05 -6.14 -8.07
CA ILE A 38 -1.32 -5.43 -9.32
C ILE A 38 -0.04 -5.22 -10.11
N THR A 39 1.08 -4.87 -9.47
CA THR A 39 2.31 -4.49 -10.19
C THR A 39 3.24 -5.65 -10.53
N VAL A 40 3.10 -6.81 -9.87
CA VAL A 40 4.00 -7.96 -10.06
C VAL A 40 3.24 -9.22 -10.43
N TYR A 41 2.38 -9.73 -9.54
CA TYR A 41 1.82 -11.08 -9.71
C TYR A 41 0.77 -11.18 -10.82
N ILE A 42 -0.12 -10.19 -10.94
CA ILE A 42 -1.16 -10.16 -11.98
C ILE A 42 -0.52 -10.03 -13.38
N PRO A 43 0.40 -9.08 -13.64
CA PRO A 43 1.04 -8.94 -14.95
C PRO A 43 1.80 -10.21 -15.36
N ILE A 44 2.58 -10.81 -14.45
CA ILE A 44 3.28 -12.07 -14.74
C ILE A 44 2.27 -13.15 -15.12
N ALA A 45 1.20 -13.33 -14.34
CA ALA A 45 0.19 -14.34 -14.62
C ALA A 45 -0.50 -14.12 -15.98
N LEU A 46 -0.91 -12.89 -16.29
CA LEU A 46 -1.64 -12.59 -17.52
C LEU A 46 -0.72 -12.64 -18.75
N ILE A 47 0.52 -12.15 -18.65
CA ILE A 47 1.49 -12.24 -19.76
C ILE A 47 1.86 -13.69 -20.03
N SER A 48 2.05 -14.52 -19.00
CA SER A 48 2.33 -15.96 -19.19
C SER A 48 1.17 -16.71 -19.84
N LEU A 49 -0.07 -16.28 -19.62
CA LEU A 49 -1.26 -16.92 -20.20
C LEU A 49 -1.60 -16.38 -21.60
N TRP A 50 -1.47 -15.07 -21.81
CA TRP A 50 -2.05 -14.38 -22.97
C TRP A 50 -1.03 -13.57 -23.79
N GLY A 51 0.23 -13.53 -23.37
CA GLY A 51 1.28 -12.76 -24.05
C GLY A 51 1.83 -13.39 -25.34
N ALA A 52 1.46 -14.64 -25.65
CA ALA A 52 1.82 -15.27 -26.92
C ALA A 52 0.89 -14.81 -28.05
N SER A 53 1.42 -14.58 -29.26
CA SER A 53 0.72 -14.03 -30.43
C SER A 53 -0.47 -14.83 -30.96
N ASN A 54 -0.86 -15.93 -30.30
CA ASN A 54 -1.99 -16.79 -30.64
C ASN A 54 -3.16 -16.64 -29.66
N SER A 55 -3.10 -15.73 -28.68
CA SER A 55 -4.25 -15.41 -27.83
C SER A 55 -5.32 -14.69 -28.66
N GLY A 56 -6.60 -14.98 -28.40
CA GLY A 56 -7.70 -14.29 -29.08
C GLY A 56 -7.67 -12.78 -28.80
N SER A 57 -8.13 -11.96 -29.75
CA SER A 57 -8.14 -10.49 -29.67
C SER A 57 -8.70 -9.96 -28.35
N ASP A 58 -9.72 -10.64 -27.83
CA ASP A 58 -10.40 -10.25 -26.59
C ASP A 58 -9.49 -10.40 -25.37
N LEU A 59 -8.68 -11.46 -25.29
CA LEU A 59 -7.75 -11.68 -24.17
C LEU A 59 -6.60 -10.68 -24.20
N GLN A 60 -6.13 -10.32 -25.39
CA GLN A 60 -5.13 -9.27 -25.56
C GLN A 60 -5.68 -7.91 -25.09
N SER A 61 -6.94 -7.59 -25.42
CA SER A 61 -7.58 -6.36 -24.95
C SER A 61 -7.69 -6.28 -23.43
N VAL A 62 -7.99 -7.41 -22.76
CA VAL A 62 -8.01 -7.49 -21.30
C VAL A 62 -6.62 -7.31 -20.71
N LEU A 63 -5.59 -7.91 -21.33
CA LEU A 63 -4.21 -7.74 -20.91
C LEU A 63 -3.78 -6.27 -21.03
N ASP A 64 -4.00 -5.63 -22.17
CA ASP A 64 -3.65 -4.22 -22.39
C ASP A 64 -4.39 -3.29 -21.41
N HIS A 65 -5.68 -3.54 -21.19
CA HIS A 65 -6.47 -2.81 -20.21
C HIS A 65 -5.96 -3.03 -18.77
N THR A 66 -5.49 -4.23 -18.44
CA THR A 66 -4.86 -4.50 -17.14
C THR A 66 -3.52 -3.76 -17.03
N MET A 67 -2.73 -3.68 -18.10
CA MET A 67 -1.46 -2.95 -18.11
C MET A 67 -1.64 -1.44 -17.92
N ASP A 68 -2.78 -0.87 -18.31
CA ASP A 68 -3.13 0.50 -17.91
C ASP A 68 -3.26 0.63 -16.39
N LEU A 69 -3.97 -0.29 -15.73
CA LEU A 69 -4.11 -0.30 -14.27
C LEU A 69 -2.75 -0.47 -13.58
N VAL A 70 -1.90 -1.35 -14.10
CA VAL A 70 -0.52 -1.53 -13.62
C VAL A 70 0.24 -0.20 -13.66
N SER A 71 0.13 0.50 -14.80
CA SER A 71 0.78 1.79 -15.01
C SER A 71 0.24 2.85 -14.04
N VAL A 72 -1.08 2.93 -13.85
CA VAL A 72 -1.72 3.81 -12.87
C VAL A 72 -1.16 3.58 -11.46
N VAL A 73 -1.12 2.33 -11.01
CA VAL A 73 -0.63 1.98 -9.66
C VAL A 73 0.87 2.28 -9.55
N TYR A 74 1.67 1.88 -10.52
CA TYR A 74 3.11 2.14 -10.54
C TYR A 74 3.43 3.64 -10.47
N LEU A 75 2.78 4.46 -11.29
CA LEU A 75 2.98 5.90 -11.34
C LEU A 75 2.55 6.58 -10.04
N SER A 76 1.40 6.18 -9.48
CA SER A 76 0.90 6.75 -8.21
C SER A 76 1.75 6.39 -7.00
N CYS A 77 2.29 5.17 -6.95
CA CYS A 77 3.16 4.70 -5.85
C CYS A 77 4.65 5.07 -6.05
N SER A 78 4.98 5.87 -7.06
CA SER A 78 6.34 6.35 -7.24
C SER A 78 6.77 7.27 -6.09
N ARG A 79 8.05 7.18 -5.71
CA ARG A 79 8.65 8.11 -4.74
C ARG A 79 9.09 9.43 -5.38
N THR A 80 9.04 9.50 -6.71
CA THR A 80 9.43 10.66 -7.51
C THR A 80 8.21 11.15 -8.28
N MET A 81 8.04 12.46 -8.37
CA MET A 81 6.96 13.08 -9.12
C MET A 81 7.52 14.22 -9.98
N THR A 82 7.18 14.19 -11.27
CA THR A 82 7.36 15.29 -12.23
C THR A 82 6.03 15.56 -12.94
N ILE A 83 5.94 16.67 -13.66
CA ILE A 83 4.72 17.00 -14.42
C ILE A 83 4.44 15.93 -15.48
N GLU A 84 5.48 15.38 -16.10
CA GLU A 84 5.40 14.30 -17.09
C GLU A 84 4.85 13.02 -16.46
N TRP A 85 5.27 12.71 -15.22
CA TRP A 85 4.71 11.58 -14.46
C TRP A 85 3.21 11.75 -14.18
N ALA A 86 2.80 12.95 -13.73
CA ALA A 86 1.39 13.24 -13.48
C ALA A 86 0.56 13.16 -14.78
N ARG A 87 1.08 13.67 -15.90
CA ARG A 87 0.43 13.54 -17.22
C ARG A 87 0.34 12.09 -17.67
N ALA A 88 1.40 11.30 -17.50
CA ALA A 88 1.37 9.86 -17.81
C ALA A 88 0.30 9.16 -16.96
N TYR A 89 0.21 9.48 -15.66
CA TYR A 89 -0.82 8.95 -14.77
C TYR A 89 -2.22 9.28 -15.29
N CYS A 90 -2.47 10.55 -15.63
CA CYS A 90 -3.75 11.02 -16.15
C CYS A 90 -4.14 10.30 -17.46
N SER A 91 -3.18 10.10 -18.37
CA SER A 91 -3.41 9.34 -19.61
C SER A 91 -3.76 7.87 -19.33
N CYS A 92 -3.03 7.20 -18.43
CA CYS A 92 -3.29 5.81 -18.07
C CYS A 92 -4.63 5.63 -17.35
N ILE A 93 -4.99 6.49 -16.39
CA ILE A 93 -6.27 6.38 -15.68
C ILE A 93 -7.45 6.66 -16.62
N THR A 94 -7.29 7.58 -17.58
CA THR A 94 -8.30 7.86 -18.60
C THR A 94 -8.53 6.64 -19.48
N ARG A 95 -7.47 6.00 -19.98
CA ARG A 95 -7.58 4.76 -20.77
C ARG A 95 -8.19 3.61 -19.97
N TYR A 96 -7.75 3.44 -18.73
CA TYR A 96 -8.29 2.42 -17.84
C TYR A 96 -9.79 2.66 -17.60
N VAL A 97 -10.17 3.75 -16.94
CA VAL A 97 -11.58 3.96 -16.57
C VAL A 97 -12.48 4.09 -17.81
N GLY A 98 -12.00 4.73 -18.89
CA GLY A 98 -12.75 4.92 -20.13
C GLY A 98 -13.10 3.63 -20.86
N ASN A 99 -12.24 2.62 -20.80
CA ASN A 99 -12.47 1.33 -21.44
C ASN A 99 -13.13 0.29 -20.53
N LEU A 100 -13.29 0.59 -19.24
CA LEU A 100 -13.69 -0.38 -18.21
C LEU A 100 -15.02 -1.08 -18.53
N THR A 101 -16.06 -0.33 -18.92
CA THR A 101 -17.38 -0.89 -19.25
C THR A 101 -17.40 -1.59 -20.61
N SER A 102 -16.49 -1.25 -21.52
CA SER A 102 -16.36 -1.95 -22.80
C SER A 102 -15.70 -3.31 -22.63
N ILE A 103 -14.65 -3.39 -21.81
CA ILE A 103 -13.89 -4.62 -21.57
C ILE A 103 -14.59 -5.51 -20.52
N HIS A 104 -15.28 -4.90 -19.56
CA HIS A 104 -16.02 -5.59 -18.51
C HIS A 104 -17.48 -5.11 -18.43
N PRO A 105 -18.36 -5.56 -19.34
CA PRO A 105 -19.74 -5.06 -19.46
C PRO A 105 -20.60 -5.22 -18.20
N ASN A 106 -20.31 -6.23 -17.38
CA ASN A 106 -21.03 -6.50 -16.15
C ASN A 106 -20.51 -5.71 -14.94
N PHE A 107 -19.51 -4.85 -15.14
CA PHE A 107 -18.89 -4.08 -14.07
C PHE A 107 -19.45 -2.66 -14.01
N ASN A 108 -19.90 -2.25 -12.83
CA ASN A 108 -20.41 -0.91 -12.58
C ASN A 108 -19.31 0.03 -12.10
N LEU A 109 -19.27 1.23 -12.68
CA LEU A 109 -18.40 2.31 -12.20
C LEU A 109 -18.74 2.64 -10.74
N ARG A 110 -17.71 2.58 -9.89
CA ARG A 110 -17.75 3.01 -8.49
C ARG A 110 -17.19 4.43 -8.31
N PRO A 111 -17.57 5.15 -7.24
CA PRO A 111 -17.00 6.46 -6.92
C PRO A 111 -15.47 6.49 -6.87
N ASN A 112 -14.83 5.38 -6.49
CA ASN A 112 -13.37 5.27 -6.47
C ASN A 112 -12.72 5.47 -7.85
N HIS A 113 -13.40 5.11 -8.94
CA HIS A 113 -12.86 5.37 -10.29
C HIS A 113 -12.87 6.87 -10.60
N HIS A 114 -13.88 7.60 -10.14
CA HIS A 114 -13.91 9.06 -10.23
C HIS A 114 -12.85 9.69 -9.31
N ALA A 115 -12.76 9.21 -8.06
CA ALA A 115 -11.77 9.68 -7.09
C ALA A 115 -10.33 9.50 -7.60
N ALA A 116 -10.05 8.44 -8.35
CA ALA A 116 -8.74 8.20 -8.94
C ALA A 116 -8.31 9.32 -9.91
N PHE A 117 -9.23 10.00 -10.60
CA PHE A 117 -8.85 11.14 -11.46
C PHE A 117 -8.27 12.29 -10.64
N HIS A 118 -8.76 12.53 -9.43
CA HIS A 118 -8.24 13.60 -8.55
C HIS A 118 -6.82 13.33 -8.04
N ILE A 119 -6.31 12.10 -8.16
CA ILE A 119 -4.91 11.81 -7.85
C ILE A 119 -3.98 12.62 -8.76
N TYR A 120 -4.38 12.90 -10.01
CA TYR A 120 -3.61 13.80 -10.89
C TYR A 120 -3.42 15.18 -10.24
N ASP A 121 -4.50 15.79 -9.76
CA ASP A 121 -4.44 17.11 -9.12
C ASP A 121 -3.61 17.07 -7.85
N TYR A 122 -3.73 16.00 -7.06
CA TYR A 122 -2.94 15.82 -5.84
C TYR A 122 -1.45 15.59 -6.10
N LEU A 123 -1.10 14.90 -7.19
CA LEU A 123 0.30 14.76 -7.61
C LEU A 123 0.89 16.13 -7.95
N ILE A 124 0.14 17.00 -8.64
CA ILE A 124 0.59 18.36 -8.98
C ILE A 124 0.70 19.25 -7.74
N LEU A 125 -0.27 19.17 -6.82
CA LEU A 125 -0.37 20.08 -5.66
C LEU A 125 0.52 19.67 -4.48
N PHE A 126 0.59 18.37 -4.19
CA PHE A 126 1.18 17.83 -2.95
C PHE A 126 2.39 16.92 -3.21
N GLY A 127 2.71 16.66 -4.47
CA GLY A 127 3.80 15.76 -4.85
C GLY A 127 3.44 14.27 -4.75
N PRO A 128 4.43 13.39 -4.57
CA PRO A 128 4.22 11.94 -4.54
C PRO A 128 3.19 11.51 -3.49
N VAL A 129 2.39 10.47 -3.78
CA VAL A 129 1.33 9.96 -2.87
C VAL A 129 1.86 9.66 -1.47
N HIS A 130 3.09 9.16 -1.36
CA HIS A 130 3.76 8.88 -0.10
C HIS A 130 3.88 10.10 0.84
N SER A 131 3.81 11.32 0.32
CA SER A 131 3.90 12.55 1.11
C SER A 131 2.60 12.88 1.84
N TRP A 132 1.46 12.35 1.39
CA TRP A 132 0.13 12.74 1.88
C TRP A 132 -0.82 11.56 2.15
N TRP A 133 -0.36 10.32 1.96
CA TRP A 133 -1.13 9.12 2.31
C TRP A 133 -1.42 8.98 3.81
N THR A 134 -2.46 8.22 4.15
CA THR A 134 -2.95 8.13 5.54
C THR A 134 -2.29 7.04 6.39
N PHE A 135 -1.52 6.12 5.79
CA PHE A 135 -0.94 4.98 6.52
C PHE A 135 -0.12 5.34 7.77
N PRO A 136 0.75 6.38 7.75
CA PRO A 136 1.46 6.77 8.96
C PRO A 136 0.52 7.19 10.10
N PHE A 137 -0.59 7.84 9.78
CA PHE A 137 -1.59 8.25 10.76
C PHE A 137 -2.41 7.06 11.26
N GLU A 138 -2.79 6.12 10.39
CA GLU A 138 -3.47 4.88 10.79
C GLU A 138 -2.59 4.03 11.73
N GLN A 139 -1.29 3.93 11.42
CA GLN A 139 -0.33 3.26 12.30
C GLN A 139 -0.23 3.97 13.65
N LEU A 140 -0.15 5.31 13.65
CA LEU A 140 -0.14 6.08 14.89
C LEU A 140 -1.42 5.88 15.71
N ILE A 141 -2.60 5.90 15.06
CA ILE A 141 -3.89 5.63 15.72
C ILE A 141 -3.87 4.24 16.37
N GLY A 142 -3.38 3.21 15.67
CA GLY A 142 -3.24 1.87 16.23
C GLY A 142 -2.33 1.83 17.45
N ILE A 143 -1.19 2.54 17.42
CA ILE A 143 -0.30 2.67 18.59
C ILE A 143 -1.04 3.33 19.75
N LEU A 144 -1.75 4.44 19.50
CA LEU A 144 -2.47 5.19 20.53
C LEU A 144 -3.60 4.36 21.15
N GLN A 145 -4.31 3.54 20.35
CA GLN A 145 -5.35 2.63 20.83
C GLN A 145 -4.82 1.54 21.78
N CYS A 146 -3.55 1.15 21.63
CA CYS A 146 -2.90 0.18 22.51
C CYS A 146 -2.35 0.80 23.81
N LEU A 147 -2.31 2.13 23.94
CA LEU A 147 -1.81 2.77 25.15
C LEU A 147 -2.83 2.67 26.28
N PRO A 148 -2.40 2.35 27.52
CA PRO A 148 -3.29 2.38 28.66
C PRO A 148 -3.84 3.79 28.86
N SER A 149 -5.17 3.90 28.88
CA SER A 149 -5.88 5.16 29.03
C SER A 149 -6.50 5.25 30.43
N ASN A 150 -6.65 6.46 30.95
CA ASN A 150 -7.34 6.69 32.24
C ASN A 150 -8.87 6.65 32.12
N HIS A 151 -9.42 6.48 30.90
CA HIS A 151 -10.86 6.49 30.58
C HIS A 151 -11.64 7.72 31.10
N LYS A 152 -10.95 8.84 31.32
CA LYS A 152 -11.54 10.10 31.76
C LYS A 152 -11.61 11.07 30.59
N ALA A 153 -12.83 11.35 30.11
CA ALA A 153 -13.06 12.34 29.08
C ALA A 153 -12.44 13.70 29.46
N GLY A 154 -11.69 14.32 28.54
CA GLY A 154 -10.96 15.58 28.78
C GLY A 154 -9.56 15.43 29.39
N GLU A 155 -9.23 14.27 29.98
CA GLU A 155 -7.87 13.94 30.45
C GLU A 155 -7.22 12.83 29.61
N GLN A 156 -8.00 12.12 28.81
CA GLN A 156 -7.56 10.94 28.06
C GLN A 156 -6.52 11.32 26.99
N GLU A 157 -6.75 12.44 26.30
CA GLU A 157 -5.85 12.97 25.27
C GLU A 157 -4.49 13.32 25.87
N SER A 158 -4.49 14.00 27.02
CA SER A 158 -3.28 14.33 27.77
C SER A 158 -2.56 13.06 28.22
N THR A 159 -3.27 12.08 28.76
CA THR A 159 -2.69 10.81 29.21
C THR A 159 -2.05 10.03 28.06
N MET A 160 -2.76 9.91 26.94
CA MET A 160 -2.24 9.25 25.73
C MET A 160 -1.01 9.98 25.20
N LEU A 161 -1.04 11.33 25.13
CA LEU A 161 0.10 12.14 24.68
C LEU A 161 1.32 11.92 25.57
N HIS A 162 1.16 11.98 26.90
CA HIS A 162 2.27 11.77 27.83
C HIS A 162 2.85 10.35 27.73
N SER A 163 2.00 9.33 27.61
CA SER A 163 2.44 7.94 27.40
C SER A 163 3.20 7.77 26.09
N TYR A 164 2.67 8.33 24.99
CA TYR A 164 3.33 8.32 23.69
C TYR A 164 4.71 9.01 23.75
N LEU A 165 4.78 10.22 24.33
CA LEU A 165 6.03 10.98 24.45
C LEU A 165 7.07 10.26 25.32
N LYS A 166 6.66 9.60 26.41
CA LYS A 166 7.57 8.78 27.22
C LYS A 166 8.16 7.64 26.42
N GLY A 167 7.34 6.90 25.67
CA GLY A 167 7.78 5.82 24.79
C GLY A 167 8.69 6.32 23.66
N ALA A 168 8.34 7.44 23.02
CA ALA A 168 9.14 8.06 21.96
C ALA A 168 10.51 8.52 22.47
N LYS A 169 10.57 9.17 23.65
CA LYS A 169 11.84 9.58 24.28
C LYS A 169 12.72 8.38 24.63
N LEU A 170 12.14 7.29 25.12
CA LEU A 170 12.88 6.07 25.42
C LEU A 170 13.47 5.43 24.16
N ARG A 171 12.69 5.34 23.07
CA ARG A 171 13.18 4.88 21.76
C ARG A 171 14.28 5.80 21.21
N ALA A 172 14.13 7.12 21.35
CA ALA A 172 15.14 8.08 20.94
C ALA A 172 16.45 7.87 21.71
N TRP A 173 16.39 7.65 23.03
CA TRP A 173 17.57 7.31 23.84
C TRP A 173 18.25 6.02 23.39
N LEU A 174 17.48 4.97 23.12
CA LEU A 174 18.00 3.67 22.63
C LEU A 174 18.69 3.75 21.26
N SER A 175 18.36 4.74 20.45
CA SER A 175 18.99 4.96 19.14
C SER A 175 20.28 5.78 19.22
N ARG A 176 20.63 6.33 20.39
CA ARG A 176 21.86 7.11 20.56
C ARG A 176 23.06 6.20 20.79
N LEU A 177 24.22 6.63 20.30
CA LEU A 177 25.50 5.94 20.49
C LEU A 177 25.96 5.97 21.97
N ASP A 178 25.56 6.99 22.73
CA ASP A 178 25.85 7.18 24.15
C ASP A 178 24.71 6.68 25.07
N CYS A 179 23.90 5.73 24.61
CA CYS A 179 22.81 5.17 25.40
C CYS A 179 23.36 4.51 26.68
N PRO A 180 22.89 4.91 27.89
CA PRO A 180 23.30 4.27 29.13
C PRO A 180 23.03 2.76 29.11
N PRO A 181 23.93 1.91 29.66
CA PRO A 181 23.75 0.45 29.68
C PRO A 181 22.42 0.02 30.31
N ALA A 182 22.00 0.68 31.40
CA ALA A 182 20.73 0.41 32.08
C ALA A 182 19.51 0.63 31.17
N ILE A 183 19.57 1.57 30.24
CA ILE A 183 18.49 1.80 29.26
C ILE A 183 18.58 0.77 28.13
N GLN A 184 19.78 0.35 27.74
CA GLN A 184 20.00 -0.65 26.71
C GLN A 184 19.43 -2.03 27.08
N GLU A 185 19.46 -2.39 28.36
CA GLU A 185 18.81 -3.61 28.88
C GLU A 185 17.28 -3.61 28.62
N CYS A 186 16.63 -2.45 28.71
CA CYS A 186 15.20 -2.30 28.42
C CYS A 186 14.87 -2.56 26.94
N LYS A 187 15.85 -2.50 26.02
CA LYS A 187 15.63 -2.78 24.58
C LYS A 187 15.09 -4.19 24.34
N ILE A 188 15.57 -5.17 25.11
CA ILE A 188 15.14 -6.58 25.00
C ILE A 188 13.65 -6.71 25.36
N ILE A 189 13.23 -6.03 26.43
CA ILE A 189 11.85 -6.03 26.91
C ILE A 189 10.95 -5.31 25.91
N LEU A 190 11.39 -4.15 25.39
CA LEU A 190 10.64 -3.36 24.41
C LEU A 190 10.46 -4.11 23.09
N ASN A 191 11.50 -4.75 22.57
CA ASN A 191 11.41 -5.51 21.32
C ASN A 191 10.44 -6.70 21.47
N ARG A 192 10.43 -7.37 22.63
CA ARG A 192 9.43 -8.40 22.94
C ARG A 192 8.01 -7.86 23.04
N ALA A 193 7.83 -6.69 23.65
CA ALA A 193 6.50 -6.12 23.90
C ALA A 193 5.87 -5.49 22.65
N TYR A 194 6.68 -4.94 21.74
CA TYR A 194 6.20 -4.16 20.61
C TYR A 194 6.44 -4.78 19.24
N HIS A 195 7.00 -6.00 19.17
CA HIS A 195 7.33 -6.69 17.90
C HIS A 195 8.07 -5.78 16.90
N THR A 196 8.97 -4.92 17.40
CA THR A 196 9.87 -4.07 16.61
C THR A 196 11.31 -4.54 16.74
#